data_AF-A0A942U3H4-F1
#
_entry.id   AF-A0A942U3H4-F1
#
_cell.length_a   1.000
_cell.length_b   1.000
_cell.length_c   1.000
_cell.angle_alpha   90.00
_cell.angle_beta   90.00
_cell.angle_gamma   90.00
#
_symmetry.space_group_name_H-M   'P 1'
#
loop_
_entity.id
_entity.type
_entity.pdbx_description
1 polymer ?
#
loop_
_entity_poly.entity_id
_entity_poly.type
_entity_poly.pdbx_seq_one_letter_code
_entity_poly.pdbx_strand_id
1 'polypeptide(L)' 'MAEAAKLHIIPLSIYIKDAEWNMGGIAGAATYPEYRRTGYVKSFILESLKQMRDNVQIVSLLHPFDIGFYRKYGWEI' A
#
# COMPACT_ATOMS: atom_id res chain seq x y z
N MET A 1 -6.13 -22.19 -2.58
CA MET A 1 -5.70 -21.36 -3.72
C MET A 1 -4.37 -20.74 -3.32
N ALA A 2 -3.29 -20.98 -4.07
CA ALA A 2 -2.01 -20.37 -3.73
C ALA A 2 -2.11 -18.85 -3.91
N GLU A 3 -1.78 -18.07 -2.88
CA GLU A 3 -1.75 -16.61 -2.97
C GLU A 3 -0.63 -16.19 -3.93
N ALA A 4 -0.99 -15.81 -5.16
CA ALA A 4 -0.04 -15.39 -6.20
C ALA A 4 0.71 -14.08 -5.83
N ALA A 5 0.15 -13.30 -4.90
CA ALA A 5 0.75 -12.10 -4.34
C ALA A 5 0.20 -11.85 -2.93
N LYS A 6 0.86 -10.95 -2.18
CA LYS A 6 0.39 -10.46 -0.87
C LYS A 6 0.86 -9.03 -0.63
N LEU A 7 0.23 -8.35 0.32
CA LEU A 7 0.72 -7.13 0.98
C LEU A 7 0.11 -7.01 2.37
N HIS A 8 0.69 -6.17 3.22
CA HIS A 8 0.17 -5.84 4.54
C HIS A 8 -0.20 -4.35 4.63
N ILE A 9 -1.29 -4.07 5.34
CA ILE A 9 -1.63 -2.74 5.85
C ILE A 9 -1.23 -2.73 7.32
N ILE A 10 -0.32 -1.84 7.69
CA ILE A 10 0.12 -1.65 9.08
C ILE A 10 -0.58 -0.39 9.60
N PRO A 11 -1.56 -0.51 10.52
CA PRO A 11 -2.20 0.66 11.12
C PRO A 11 -1.22 1.38 12.05
N LEU A 12 -1.03 2.67 11.83
CA LEU A 12 -0.09 3.51 12.56
C LEU A 12 -0.68 4.90 12.79
N SER A 13 -0.16 5.60 13.79
CA SER A 13 -0.33 7.04 13.95
C SER A 13 0.92 7.77 13.49
N ILE A 14 0.76 8.88 12.78
CA ILE A 14 1.85 9.80 12.43
C ILE A 14 1.51 11.22 12.86
N TYR A 15 2.53 12.05 13.02
CA TYR A 15 2.36 13.48 13.21
C TYR A 15 2.63 14.21 11.88
N ILE A 16 1.68 15.01 11.43
CA ILE A 16 1.85 15.96 10.32
C ILE A 16 1.66 17.35 10.91
N LYS A 17 2.76 18.10 11.01
CA LYS A 17 2.84 19.34 11.81
C LYS A 17 2.44 19.04 13.26
N ASP A 18 1.49 19.79 13.81
CA ASP A 18 1.04 19.71 15.20
C ASP A 18 -0.20 18.82 15.38
N ALA A 19 -0.54 17.99 14.38
CA ALA A 19 -1.70 17.11 14.41
C ALA A 19 -1.30 15.64 14.23
N GLU A 20 -1.93 14.76 15.02
CA GLU A 20 -1.84 13.31 14.86
C GLU A 20 -2.86 12.83 13.82
N TRP A 21 -2.44 11.93 12.92
CA TRP A 21 -3.24 11.39 11.83
C TRP A 21 -3.17 9.86 11.81
N ASN A 22 -4.33 9.22 11.62
CA ASN A 22 -4.41 7.79 11.31
C ASN A 22 -3.79 7.52 9.93
N MET A 23 -2.83 6.61 9.88
CA MET A 23 -2.07 6.28 8.68
C MET A 23 -2.06 4.77 8.42
N GLY A 24 -2.21 4.39 7.16
CA GLY A 24 -2.10 3.01 6.69
C GLY A 24 -0.76 2.77 6.01
N GLY A 25 0.13 2.02 6.64
CA GLY A 25 1.44 1.68 6.07
C GLY A 25 1.36 0.50 5.11
N ILE A 26 1.86 0.63 3.88
CA ILE A 26 2.00 -0.52 2.96
C ILE A 26 3.37 -1.18 3.18
N ALA A 27 3.34 -2.47 3.52
CA ALA A 27 4.55 -3.27 3.72
C ALA A 27 4.41 -4.69 3.17
N GLY A 28 5.54 -5.38 2.98
CA GLY A 28 5.57 -6.79 2.61
C GLY A 28 4.90 -7.12 1.27
N ALA A 29 4.78 -6.15 0.36
CA ALA A 29 4.25 -6.37 -0.98
C ALA A 29 5.15 -7.34 -1.76
N ALA A 30 4.60 -8.49 -2.14
CA ALA A 30 5.34 -9.55 -2.82
C ALA A 30 4.46 -10.29 -3.81
N THR A 31 5.06 -10.83 -4.87
CA THR A 31 4.41 -11.73 -5.84
C THR A 31 5.43 -12.72 -6.36
N TYR A 32 4.98 -13.95 -6.60
CA TYR A 32 5.79 -14.98 -7.22
C TYR A 32 6.23 -14.54 -8.63
N PRO A 33 7.50 -14.77 -9.04
CA PRO A 33 8.03 -14.30 -10.33
C PRO A 33 7.17 -14.68 -11.54
N GLU A 34 6.64 -15.90 -11.57
CA GLU A 34 5.80 -16.45 -12.62
C GLU A 34 4.43 -15.74 -12.75
N TYR A 35 3.99 -15.03 -11.71
CA TYR A 35 2.77 -14.21 -11.72
C TYR A 35 3.05 -12.72 -11.86
N ARG A 36 4.30 -12.29 -12.11
CA ARG A 36 4.59 -10.86 -12.36
C ARG A 36 3.90 -10.36 -13.63
N ARG A 37 3.54 -9.08 -13.63
CA ARG A 37 2.86 -8.38 -14.75
C ARG A 37 1.46 -8.90 -15.11
N THR A 38 0.86 -9.72 -14.25
CA THR A 38 -0.52 -10.22 -14.41
C THR A 38 -1.58 -9.34 -13.73
N GLY A 39 -1.17 -8.34 -12.94
CA GLY A 39 -2.08 -7.38 -12.29
C GLY A 39 -2.49 -7.71 -10.85
N TYR A 40 -2.01 -8.81 -10.24
CA TYR A 40 -2.34 -9.14 -8.84
C TYR A 40 -1.93 -8.04 -7.84
N VAL A 41 -0.67 -7.57 -7.90
CA VAL A 41 -0.18 -6.52 -6.98
C VAL A 41 -0.98 -5.22 -7.14
N LYS A 42 -1.34 -4.85 -8.38
CA LYS A 42 -2.21 -3.69 -8.65
C LYS A 42 -3.56 -3.86 -7.93
N SER A 43 -4.16 -5.03 -8.03
CA SER A 43 -5.47 -5.30 -7.42
C SER A 43 -5.40 -5.19 -5.90
N PHE A 44 -4.34 -5.74 -5.29
CA PHE A 44 -4.15 -5.61 -3.85
C PHE A 44 -3.87 -4.18 -3.39
N ILE A 45 -3.10 -3.38 -4.14
CA ILE A 45 -2.87 -1.97 -3.82
C ILE A 45 -4.17 -1.17 -3.87
N LEU A 46 -5.00 -1.37 -4.90
CA LEU A 46 -6.28 -0.66 -5.00
C LEU A 46 -7.24 -1.06 -3.89
N GLU A 47 -7.26 -2.35 -3.53
CA GLU A 47 -8.11 -2.84 -2.45
C GLU A 47 -7.62 -2.36 -1.08
N SER A 48 -6.31 -2.29 -0.85
CA SER A 48 -5.77 -1.77 0.41
C SER A 48 -6.07 -0.29 0.60
N LEU A 49 -6.02 0.53 -0.46
CA LEU A 49 -6.42 1.94 -0.39
C LEU A 49 -7.90 2.12 -0.07
N LYS A 50 -8.79 1.23 -0.52
CA LYS A 50 -10.20 1.24 -0.12
C LYS A 50 -10.36 0.88 1.35
N GLN A 51 -9.70 -0.19 1.80
CA GLN A 51 -9.73 -0.58 3.21
C GLN A 51 -9.20 0.51 4.14
N MET A 52 -8.13 1.21 3.74
CA MET A 52 -7.62 2.37 4.48
C MET A 52 -8.67 3.47 4.59
N ARG A 53 -9.37 3.80 3.48
CA ARG A 53 -10.45 4.78 3.48
C ARG A 53 -11.57 4.39 4.44
N ASP A 54 -12.00 3.14 4.40
CA ASP A 54 -13.07 2.61 5.26
C ASP A 54 -12.67 2.63 6.74
N ASN A 55 -11.37 2.49 7.03
CA ASN A 55 -10.78 2.56 8.37
C ASN A 55 -10.34 3.98 8.79
N VAL A 56 -10.73 5.03 8.05
CA VAL A 56 -10.37 6.44 8.34
C VAL A 56 -8.85 6.67 8.39
N GLN A 57 -8.08 5.87 7.66
CA GLN A 57 -6.65 6.06 7.42
C GLN A 57 -6.48 6.89 6.15
N ILE A 58 -6.49 8.22 6.33
CA ILE A 58 -6.51 9.18 5.22
C ILE A 58 -5.12 9.53 4.67
N VAL A 59 -4.07 8.99 5.31
CA VAL A 59 -2.68 9.07 4.84
C VAL A 59 -2.13 7.65 4.69
N SER A 60 -1.27 7.44 3.69
CA SER A 60 -0.54 6.17 3.52
C SER A 60 0.93 6.42 3.24
N LEU A 61 1.80 5.72 3.96
CA LEU A 61 3.24 5.75 3.78
C LEU A 61 3.78 4.35 3.41
N LEU A 62 4.87 4.33 2.65
CA LEU A 62 5.59 3.10 2.31
C LEU A 62 7.06 3.41 2.01
N HIS A 63 7.90 2.38 2.06
CA HIS A 63 9.27 2.46 1.56
C HIS A 63 9.33 1.83 0.16
N PRO A 64 9.45 2.62 -0.91
CA PRO A 64 9.28 2.12 -2.27
C PRO A 64 10.49 1.30 -2.72
N PHE A 65 10.27 0.10 -3.26
CA PHE A 65 11.30 -0.61 -4.01
C PHE A 65 11.47 -0.05 -5.44
N ASP A 66 10.41 0.57 -5.98
CA ASP A 66 10.37 1.23 -7.29
C ASP A 66 9.41 2.42 -7.20
N ILE A 67 9.97 3.64 -7.19
CA ILE A 67 9.20 4.88 -7.09
C ILE A 67 8.23 5.05 -8.26
N GLY A 68 8.68 4.72 -9.49
CA GLY A 68 7.85 4.86 -10.69
C GLY A 68 6.68 3.89 -10.71
N PHE A 69 6.80 2.73 -10.08
CA PHE A 69 5.68 1.82 -9.87
C PHE A 69 4.63 2.41 -8.95
N TYR A 70 5.01 2.93 -7.78
CA TYR A 70 4.06 3.44 -6.78
C TYR A 70 3.44 4.80 -7.16
N ARG A 71 4.16 5.66 -7.91
CA ARG A 71 3.60 6.91 -8.47
C ARG A 71 2.36 6.69 -9.33
N LYS A 72 2.27 5.57 -10.04
CA LYS A 72 1.08 5.20 -10.84
C LYS A 72 -0.18 5.02 -9.99
N TYR A 73 -0.03 4.87 -8.67
CA TYR A 73 -1.13 4.70 -7.72
C TYR A 73 -1.26 5.89 -6.74
N GLY A 74 -0.52 6.98 -6.96
CA GLY A 74 -0.68 8.24 -6.23
C GLY A 74 0.31 8.49 -5.09
N TRP A 75 1.28 7.60 -4.83
CA TRP A 75 2.37 7.91 -3.90
C TRP A 75 3.39 8.84 -4.54
N GLU A 76 4.03 9.65 -3.70
CA GLU A 76 5.08 10.61 -4.11
C GLU A 76 6.16 10.71 -3.02
N ILE A 77 7.31 11.32 -3.35
CA ILE A 77 8.42 11.65 -2.42
C ILE A 77 8.43 13.12 -2.02
#